data_AF-A0A3D5YDL5-F1
#
_entry.id   AF-A0A3D5YDL5-F1
#
_cell.length_a   1.000
_cell.length_b   1.000
_cell.length_c   1.000
_cell.angle_alpha   90.00
_cell.angle_beta   90.00
_cell.angle_gamma   90.00
#
_symmetry.space_group_name_H-M   'P 1'
#
loop_
_entity.id
_entity.type
_entity.pdbx_description
1 polymer ?
#
loop_
_entity_poly.entity_id
_entity_poly.type
_entity_poly.pdbx_seq_one_letter_code
_entity_poly.pdbx_strand_id
1 'polypeptide(L)'
;SRNAGGDIVKIATFAKDKRDIIRLATLTASHGNIIIIAMGRLGIVSRLFFPMLGSLLTYCSVTKSSAPGQIRLKTTAKLLKEFRER
;
A
#
# COMPACT_ATOMS: atom_id res chain seq x y z
N SER A 1 -11.37 -15.28 2.97
CA SER A 1 -11.46 -13.97 3.66
C SER A 1 -12.87 -13.41 3.56
N ARG A 2 -13.41 -13.13 2.36
CA ARG A 2 -14.83 -12.73 2.21
C ARG A 2 -15.81 -13.81 2.68
N ASN A 3 -15.56 -15.07 2.30
CA ASN A 3 -16.32 -16.22 2.79
C ASN A 3 -16.14 -16.51 4.30
N ALA A 4 -15.21 -15.80 4.96
CA ALA A 4 -15.00 -15.87 6.40
C ALA A 4 -15.63 -14.67 7.14
N GLY A 5 -16.49 -13.90 6.45
CA GLY A 5 -17.20 -12.74 7.03
C GLY A 5 -16.42 -11.43 7.05
N GLY A 6 -15.27 -11.33 6.38
CA GLY A 6 -14.52 -10.07 6.32
C GLY A 6 -14.98 -9.14 5.19
N ASP A 7 -15.26 -7.88 5.52
CA ASP A 7 -15.72 -6.86 4.55
C ASP A 7 -14.62 -6.41 3.59
N ILE A 8 -13.39 -6.25 4.11
CA ILE A 8 -12.24 -5.75 3.35
C ILE A 8 -11.08 -6.75 3.50
N VAL A 9 -10.52 -7.14 2.36
CA VAL A 9 -9.32 -7.98 2.33
C VAL A 9 -8.09 -7.10 2.42
N LYS A 10 -7.11 -7.48 3.25
CA LYS A 10 -5.80 -6.83 3.32
C LYS A 10 -4.70 -7.83 3.02
N ILE A 11 -3.84 -7.48 2.06
CA ILE A 11 -2.63 -8.23 1.72
C ILE A 11 -1.42 -7.38 2.06
N ALA A 12 -0.59 -7.87 2.96
CA ALA A 12 0.70 -7.28 3.29
C ALA A 12 1.79 -8.36 3.14
N THR A 13 2.71 -8.19 2.20
CA THR A 13 3.75 -9.21 1.93
C THR A 13 5.09 -8.56 1.58
N PHE A 14 6.20 -9.23 1.85
CA PHE A 14 7.52 -8.75 1.47
C PHE A 14 7.73 -8.86 -0.03
N ALA A 15 8.18 -7.77 -0.66
CA ALA A 15 8.70 -7.82 -2.03
C ALA A 15 10.19 -8.19 -2.00
N LYS A 16 10.54 -9.26 -2.70
CA LYS A 16 11.93 -9.72 -2.86
C LYS A 16 12.62 -9.00 -4.00
N ASP A 17 11.87 -8.67 -5.05
CA ASP A 17 12.37 -7.93 -6.20
C ASP A 17 11.31 -6.99 -6.82
N LYS A 18 11.66 -6.32 -7.92
CA LYS A 18 10.78 -5.39 -8.62
C LYS A 18 9.58 -6.07 -9.27
N ARG A 19 9.69 -7.36 -9.65
CA ARG A 19 8.61 -8.12 -10.28
C ARG A 19 7.49 -8.36 -9.28
N ASP A 20 7.81 -8.55 -7.99
CA ASP A 20 6.80 -8.62 -6.93
C ASP A 20 5.99 -7.33 -6.82
N ILE A 21 6.65 -6.16 -6.92
CA ILE A 21 5.96 -4.86 -6.89
C ILE A 21 5.01 -4.74 -8.08
N ILE A 22 5.45 -5.10 -9.29
CA ILE A 22 4.62 -5.08 -10.50
C ILE A 22 3.42 -6.02 -10.34
N ARG A 23 3.66 -7.25 -9.87
CA ARG A 23 2.60 -8.25 -9.64
C ARG A 23 1.55 -7.73 -8.65
N LEU A 24 1.97 -7.11 -7.55
CA LEU A 24 1.06 -6.54 -6.56
C LEU A 24 0.33 -5.30 -7.09
N ALA A 25 0.98 -4.50 -7.94
CA ALA A 25 0.35 -3.36 -8.62
C ALA A 25 -0.77 -3.83 -9.56
N THR A 26 -0.50 -4.83 -10.40
CA THR A 26 -1.51 -5.47 -11.25
C THR A 26 -2.65 -6.02 -10.42
N LEU A 27 -2.34 -6.75 -9.33
CA LEU A 27 -3.36 -7.31 -8.45
C LEU A 27 -4.26 -6.23 -7.84
N THR A 28 -3.66 -5.10 -7.44
CA THR A 28 -4.38 -3.93 -6.91
C THR A 28 -5.32 -3.35 -7.97
N ALA A 29 -4.83 -3.11 -9.18
CA ALA A 29 -5.63 -2.55 -10.27
C ALA A 29 -6.76 -3.47 -10.75
N SER A 30 -6.60 -4.79 -10.61
CA SER A 30 -7.59 -5.77 -11.05
C SER A 30 -8.70 -6.06 -10.02
N HIS A 31 -8.60 -5.58 -8.78
CA HIS A 31 -9.57 -5.90 -7.72
C HIS A 31 -10.04 -4.65 -6.97
N GLY A 32 -11.36 -4.49 -6.90
CA GLY A 32 -11.99 -3.48 -6.04
C GLY A 32 -12.05 -3.91 -4.56
N ASN A 33 -12.14 -2.93 -3.67
CA ASN A 33 -12.34 -3.11 -2.22
C ASN A 33 -11.29 -4.00 -1.54
N ILE A 34 -10.02 -3.79 -1.88
CA ILE A 34 -8.88 -4.48 -1.26
C ILE A 34 -7.84 -3.46 -0.79
N ILE A 35 -7.07 -3.85 0.22
CA ILE A 35 -5.90 -3.11 0.68
C ILE A 35 -4.67 -3.94 0.34
N ILE A 36 -3.74 -3.40 -0.43
CA ILE A 36 -2.49 -4.10 -0.77
C ILE A 36 -1.30 -3.20 -0.44
N ILE A 37 -0.34 -3.76 0.31
CA ILE A 37 0.95 -3.12 0.56
C ILE A 37 2.09 -4.13 0.40
N ALA A 38 3.18 -3.69 -0.22
CA ALA A 38 4.45 -4.38 -0.16
C ALA A 38 5.23 -3.92 1.08
N MET A 39 5.79 -4.88 1.80
CA MET A 39 6.64 -4.68 2.97
C MET A 39 8.13 -4.68 2.57
N GLY A 40 8.99 -4.17 3.45
CA GLY A 40 10.41 -4.07 3.19
C GLY A 40 10.79 -2.80 2.42
N ARG A 41 12.09 -2.62 2.18
CA ARG A 41 12.65 -1.42 1.55
C ARG A 41 12.09 -1.19 0.13
N LEU A 42 11.92 -2.24 -0.66
CA LEU A 42 11.34 -2.16 -2.00
C LEU A 42 9.85 -1.79 -1.98
N GLY A 43 9.16 -2.09 -0.88
CA GLY A 43 7.72 -1.89 -0.75
C GLY A 43 7.29 -0.44 -0.48
N ILE A 44 8.23 0.49 -0.23
CA ILE A 44 7.93 1.90 0.03
C ILE A 44 7.02 2.50 -1.05
N VAL A 45 7.30 2.20 -2.32
CA VAL A 45 6.53 2.73 -3.46
C VAL A 45 5.05 2.30 -3.42
N SER A 46 4.77 1.07 -2.97
CA SER A 46 3.39 0.57 -2.90
C SER A 46 2.53 1.39 -1.96
N ARG A 47 3.10 1.93 -0.86
CA ARG A 47 2.38 2.72 0.14
C ARG A 47 1.91 4.08 -0.39
N LEU A 48 2.49 4.55 -1.47
CA LEU A 48 2.12 5.82 -2.10
C LEU A 48 1.34 5.61 -3.39
N PHE A 49 1.77 4.64 -4.19
CA PHE A 49 1.23 4.44 -5.55
C PHE A 49 0.00 3.55 -5.60
N PHE A 50 -0.09 2.49 -4.78
CA PHE A 50 -1.23 1.56 -4.86
C PHE A 50 -2.58 2.18 -4.49
N PRO A 51 -2.67 3.20 -3.61
CA PRO A 51 -3.91 3.97 -3.45
C PRO A 51 -4.46 4.54 -4.77
N MET A 52 -3.57 4.99 -5.68
CA MET A 52 -3.98 5.47 -7.00
C MET A 52 -4.46 4.34 -7.93
N LEU A 53 -4.02 3.10 -7.66
CA LEU A 53 -4.45 1.91 -8.39
C LEU A 53 -5.70 1.24 -7.81
N GLY A 54 -6.28 1.78 -6.72
CA GLY A 54 -7.51 1.25 -6.12
C GLY A 54 -7.35 0.58 -4.75
N SER A 55 -6.14 0.58 -4.16
CA SER A 55 -5.99 0.13 -2.76
C SER A 55 -6.71 1.09 -1.81
N LEU A 56 -7.64 0.59 -1.02
CA LEU A 56 -8.53 1.44 -0.20
C LEU A 56 -7.79 2.28 0.84
N LEU A 57 -6.74 1.72 1.43
CA LEU A 57 -5.96 2.35 2.49
C LEU A 57 -4.47 2.21 2.23
N THR A 58 -3.70 3.11 2.86
CA THR A 58 -2.25 2.94 3.05
C THR A 58 -1.88 3.13 4.51
N TYR A 59 -0.66 2.73 4.88
CA TYR A 59 -0.17 2.75 6.26
C TYR A 59 1.15 3.50 6.36
N CYS A 60 1.19 4.42 7.32
CA CYS A 60 2.32 5.29 7.64
C CYS A 60 2.62 5.23 9.15
N SER A 61 3.77 5.77 9.56
CA SER A 61 4.17 5.86 10.98
C SER A 61 3.85 7.23 11.56
N VAL A 62 3.29 7.25 12.77
CA VAL A 62 3.05 8.50 13.53
C VAL A 62 4.29 8.89 14.32
N THR A 63 4.93 7.92 14.98
CA THR A 63 6.13 8.12 15.81
C THR A 63 7.33 7.38 15.22
N LYS A 64 7.72 6.25 15.82
CA LYS A 64 8.77 5.37 15.31
C LYS A 64 8.17 4.42 14.27
N SER A 65 8.96 4.10 13.26
CA SER A 65 8.57 3.09 12.27
C SER A 65 8.41 1.73 12.95
N SER A 66 7.25 1.09 12.80
CA SER A 66 6.97 -0.26 13.29
C SER A 66 7.32 -1.34 12.26
N ALA A 67 7.56 -0.96 11.00
CA ALA A 67 7.94 -1.89 9.94
C ALA A 67 8.90 -1.25 8.93
N PRO A 68 9.89 -1.99 8.39
CA PRO A 68 10.78 -1.48 7.36
C PRO A 68 10.02 -0.90 6.16
N GLY A 69 10.36 0.33 5.79
CA GLY A 69 9.73 1.03 4.67
C GLY A 69 8.44 1.79 5.01
N GLN A 70 8.08 1.99 6.28
CA GLN A 70 7.03 2.96 6.62
C GLN A 70 7.55 4.39 6.46
N ILE A 71 6.70 5.23 5.83
CA ILE A 71 6.89 6.67 5.69
C ILE A 71 6.16 7.36 6.83
N ARG A 72 6.66 8.50 7.32
CA ARG A 72 5.97 9.29 8.35
C ARG A 72 4.65 9.86 7.85
N LEU A 73 3.63 9.91 8.71
CA LEU A 73 2.28 10.41 8.41
C LEU A 73 2.30 11.76 7.71
N LYS A 74 3.05 12.75 8.24
CA LYS A 74 3.13 14.09 7.64
C LYS A 74 3.60 14.04 6.18
N THR A 75 4.60 13.23 5.89
CA THR A 75 5.15 13.07 4.54
C THR A 75 4.19 12.31 3.64
N THR A 76 3.60 11.20 4.11
CA THR A 76 2.61 10.42 3.35
C THR A 76 1.40 11.27 2.98
N ALA A 77 0.83 12.00 3.94
CA ALA A 77 -0.33 12.86 3.71
C ALA A 77 -0.03 13.97 2.70
N LYS A 78 1.15 14.60 2.79
CA LYS A 78 1.60 15.61 1.82
C LYS A 78 1.66 15.03 0.40
N LEU A 79 2.34 13.90 0.22
CA LEU A 79 2.52 13.29 -1.10
C LEU A 79 1.19 12.82 -1.71
N LEU A 80 0.33 12.19 -0.92
CA LEU A 80 -0.99 11.75 -1.41
C LEU A 80 -1.87 12.94 -1.78
N LYS A 81 -1.77 14.06 -1.07
CA LYS A 81 -2.47 15.29 -1.44
C LYS A 81 -1.96 15.82 -2.77
N GLU A 82 -0.64 15.92 -2.94
CA GLU A 82 -0.01 16.34 -4.20
C GLU A 82 -0.37 15.44 -5.40
N PHE A 83 -0.53 14.13 -5.19
CA PHE A 83 -0.95 13.20 -6.25
C PHE A 83 -2.44 13.26 -6.59
N ARG A 84 -3.28 13.76 -5.69
CA ARG A 84 -4.73 13.94 -5.95
C ARG A 84 -5.06 15.28 -6.61
N GLU A 85 -4.22 16.29 -6.39
CA GLU A 85 -4.40 17.65 -6.91
C GLU A 85 -3.75 17.83 -8.31
N ARG A 86 -3.14 16.78 -8.85
CA ARG A 86 -2.60 16.71 -10.20
C ARG A 86 -3.40 15.72 -11.03
#